data_AF-V4ZV63-F1
#
_entry.id   AF-V4ZV63-F1
#
_cell.length_a   1.000
_cell.length_b   1.000
_cell.length_c   1.000
_cell.angle_alpha   90.00
_cell.angle_beta   90.00
_cell.angle_gamma   90.00
#
_symmetry.space_group_name_H-M   'P 1'
#
loop_
_entity.id
_entity.type
_entity.pdbx_description
1 polymer ?
#
loop_
_entity_poly.entity_id
_entity_poly.type
_entity_poly.pdbx_seq_one_letter_code
_entity_poly.pdbx_strand_id
1 'polypeptide(L)'
;EAAGGADVVVLAVPPYHVSDTVESVADEVDEEAILVSPATGMKRDEDGFHYHRPGAGSVTRVAANAAPDGVPVVGCFHNLAAGRLADLDTDLGVDTLVLADDDDARETVIALAESVDGLRALDAGPIANAAEVESLTPLLINVGMSNEGLHDPGVRFD
;
A
#
# COMPACT_ATOMS: atom_id res chain seq x y z
N GLU A 1 -15.10 3.76 15.52
CA GLU A 1 -14.60 5.04 16.08
C GLU A 1 -13.34 5.57 15.39
N ALA A 2 -12.32 4.74 15.09
CA ALA A 2 -11.07 5.25 14.48
C ALA A 2 -11.21 5.73 13.02
N ALA A 3 -12.18 5.19 12.27
CA ALA A 3 -12.47 5.62 10.91
C ALA A 3 -13.31 6.91 10.87
N GLY A 4 -14.16 7.15 11.87
CA GLY A 4 -15.00 8.34 11.94
C GLY A 4 -14.20 9.59 12.28
N GLY A 5 -14.29 10.62 11.42
CA GLY A 5 -13.59 11.89 11.56
C GLY A 5 -12.14 11.88 11.04
N ALA A 6 -11.72 10.82 10.34
CA ALA A 6 -10.38 10.74 9.73
C ALA A 6 -10.40 11.16 8.26
N ASP A 7 -9.53 12.12 7.90
CA ASP A 7 -9.36 12.53 6.50
C ASP A 7 -8.72 11.41 5.65
N VAL A 8 -7.87 10.59 6.26
CA VAL A 8 -7.17 9.46 5.61
C VAL A 8 -7.22 8.23 6.51
N VAL A 9 -7.69 7.10 5.97
CA VAL A 9 -7.77 5.81 6.67
C VAL A 9 -6.85 4.80 5.99
N VAL A 10 -5.80 4.36 6.69
CA VAL A 10 -4.86 3.36 6.18
C VAL A 10 -5.32 1.95 6.56
N LEU A 11 -5.57 1.12 5.55
CA LEU A 11 -6.04 -0.27 5.67
C LEU A 11 -4.89 -1.23 5.98
N ALA A 12 -4.20 -1.03 7.11
CA ALA A 12 -3.07 -1.85 7.56
C ALA A 12 -3.50 -3.22 8.13
N VAL A 13 -4.29 -3.97 7.35
CA VAL A 13 -4.80 -5.30 7.68
C VAL A 13 -4.28 -6.34 6.68
N PRO A 14 -4.29 -7.64 7.02
CA PRO A 14 -3.91 -8.68 6.07
C PRO A 14 -4.74 -8.60 4.78
N PRO A 15 -4.14 -8.88 3.61
CA PRO A 15 -4.78 -8.67 2.30
C PRO A 15 -6.10 -9.43 2.13
N TYR A 16 -6.25 -10.58 2.80
CA TYR A 16 -7.45 -11.42 2.76
C TYR A 16 -8.60 -10.88 3.64
N HIS A 17 -8.37 -9.85 4.45
CA HIS A 17 -9.35 -9.23 5.33
C HIS A 17 -9.71 -7.80 4.90
N VAL A 18 -9.14 -7.31 3.80
CA VAL A 18 -9.33 -5.92 3.33
C VAL A 18 -10.80 -5.62 3.06
N SER A 19 -11.51 -6.46 2.28
CA SER A 19 -12.93 -6.27 1.97
C SER A 19 -13.76 -6.24 3.25
N ASP A 20 -13.67 -7.30 4.07
CA ASP A 20 -14.39 -7.43 5.33
C ASP A 20 -14.14 -6.25 6.27
N THR A 21 -12.90 -5.75 6.32
CA THR A 21 -12.54 -4.60 7.17
C THR A 21 -13.20 -3.33 6.67
N VAL A 22 -13.11 -3.03 5.37
CA VAL A 22 -13.74 -1.84 4.77
C VAL A 22 -15.25 -1.89 4.98
N GLU A 23 -15.88 -3.02 4.69
CA GLU A 23 -17.33 -3.22 4.88
C GLU A 23 -17.74 -3.02 6.34
N SER A 24 -16.92 -3.47 7.30
CA SER A 24 -17.22 -3.33 8.73
C SER A 24 -17.17 -1.90 9.26
N VAL A 25 -16.48 -0.99 8.57
CA VAL A 25 -16.34 0.43 8.96
C VAL A 25 -17.03 1.38 7.98
N ALA A 26 -17.68 0.87 6.93
CA ALA A 26 -18.24 1.67 5.85
C ALA A 26 -19.20 2.78 6.34
N ASP A 27 -20.03 2.48 7.34
CA ASP A 27 -20.98 3.44 7.93
C ASP A 27 -20.30 4.55 8.77
N GLU A 28 -19.02 4.37 9.11
CA GLU A 28 -18.25 5.35 9.89
C GLU A 28 -17.26 6.16 9.05
N VAL A 29 -16.97 5.74 7.81
CA VAL A 29 -16.04 6.45 6.93
C VAL A 29 -16.74 7.68 6.39
N ASP A 30 -16.15 8.86 6.62
CA ASP A 30 -16.69 10.11 6.08
C ASP A 30 -16.63 10.11 4.55
N GLU A 31 -17.62 10.73 3.89
CA GLU A 31 -17.71 10.79 2.42
C GLU A 31 -16.49 11.48 1.76
N GLU A 32 -15.80 12.34 2.51
CA GLU A 32 -14.61 13.09 2.09
C GLU A 32 -13.29 12.36 2.43
N ALA A 33 -13.36 11.23 3.16
CA ALA A 33 -12.17 10.49 3.57
C ALA A 33 -11.51 9.76 2.39
N ILE A 34 -10.21 9.49 2.52
CA ILE A 34 -9.45 8.69 1.55
C ILE A 34 -9.07 7.36 2.19
N LEU A 35 -9.34 6.24 1.51
CA LEU A 35 -8.85 4.93 1.93
C LEU A 35 -7.49 4.65 1.29
N VAL A 36 -6.49 4.28 2.09
CA VAL A 36 -5.15 3.90 1.60
C VAL A 36 -4.91 2.42 1.82
N SER A 37 -4.63 1.67 0.76
CA SER A 37 -4.28 0.25 0.81
C SER A 37 -2.77 0.04 0.69
N PRO A 38 -2.08 -0.37 1.78
CA PRO A 38 -0.70 -0.86 1.75
C PRO A 38 -0.61 -2.38 1.52
N ALA A 39 -1.76 -3.06 1.50
CA ALA A 39 -1.81 -4.51 1.54
C ALA A 39 -1.40 -5.14 0.20
N THR A 40 -0.66 -6.25 0.28
CA THR A 40 -0.23 -7.04 -0.87
C THR A 40 -0.50 -8.52 -0.61
N GLY A 41 -1.15 -9.18 -1.57
CA GLY A 41 -1.38 -10.63 -1.54
C GLY A 41 -0.12 -11.40 -1.93
N MET A 42 0.33 -12.33 -1.09
CA MET A 42 1.51 -13.15 -1.36
C MET A 42 1.28 -14.62 -1.02
N LYS A 43 1.94 -15.51 -1.76
CA LYS A 43 2.07 -16.93 -1.44
C LYS A 43 3.54 -17.32 -1.42
N ARG A 44 3.88 -18.36 -0.66
CA ARG A 44 5.23 -18.91 -0.62
C ARG A 44 5.23 -20.36 -1.09
N ASP A 45 6.20 -20.72 -1.92
CA ASP A 45 6.50 -22.09 -2.32
C ASP A 45 8.00 -22.41 -2.12
N GLU A 46 8.50 -23.44 -2.82
CA GLU A 46 9.91 -23.86 -2.75
C GLU A 46 10.86 -22.88 -3.43
N ASP A 47 10.37 -22.09 -4.40
CA ASP A 47 11.16 -21.15 -5.20
C ASP A 47 11.17 -19.73 -4.63
N GLY A 48 10.24 -19.41 -3.72
CA GLY A 48 10.23 -18.14 -2.99
C GLY A 48 8.83 -17.58 -2.73
N PHE A 49 8.77 -16.26 -2.54
CA PHE A 49 7.53 -15.50 -2.44
C PHE A 49 7.05 -15.06 -3.82
N HIS A 50 5.74 -15.19 -4.06
CA HIS A 50 5.11 -14.82 -5.32
C HIS A 50 3.89 -13.96 -5.05
N TYR A 51 3.65 -13.01 -5.93
CA TYR A 51 2.42 -12.23 -5.89
C TYR A 51 1.21 -13.15 -6.08
N HIS A 52 0.29 -13.11 -5.12
CA HIS A 52 -0.93 -13.89 -5.12
C HIS A 52 -2.09 -12.98 -5.55
N ARG A 53 -2.17 -12.79 -6.87
CA ARG A 53 -3.15 -11.90 -7.51
C ARG A 53 -4.59 -12.31 -7.16
N PRO A 54 -5.40 -11.43 -6.54
CA PRO A 54 -6.81 -11.73 -6.27
C PRO A 54 -7.64 -11.69 -7.55
N GLY A 55 -8.86 -12.25 -7.50
CA GLY A 55 -9.77 -12.27 -8.67
C GLY A 55 -10.13 -10.87 -9.19
N ALA A 56 -10.11 -9.85 -8.33
CA ALA A 56 -10.32 -8.45 -8.70
C ALA A 56 -9.11 -7.81 -9.43
N GLY A 57 -7.98 -8.52 -9.55
CA GLY A 57 -6.76 -8.04 -10.22
C GLY A 57 -5.68 -7.52 -9.27
N SER A 58 -6.06 -6.86 -8.17
CA SER A 58 -5.14 -6.42 -7.11
C SER A 58 -5.84 -6.27 -5.76
N VAL A 59 -5.08 -6.25 -4.66
CA VAL A 59 -5.65 -6.02 -3.32
C VAL A 59 -6.18 -4.59 -3.22
N THR A 60 -5.50 -3.64 -3.84
CA THR A 60 -5.98 -2.25 -3.97
C THR A 60 -7.33 -2.19 -4.69
N ARG A 61 -7.56 -3.01 -5.73
CA ARG A 61 -8.87 -3.10 -6.39
C ARG A 61 -9.91 -3.81 -5.53
N VAL A 62 -9.51 -4.77 -4.69
CA VAL A 62 -10.43 -5.35 -3.67
C VAL A 62 -10.91 -4.26 -2.71
N ALA A 63 -10.00 -3.43 -2.19
CA ALA A 63 -10.37 -2.28 -1.36
C ALA A 63 -11.32 -1.32 -2.10
N ALA A 64 -10.98 -0.95 -3.34
CA ALA A 64 -11.80 -0.05 -4.16
C ALA A 64 -13.21 -0.60 -4.44
N ASN A 65 -13.35 -1.92 -4.61
CA ASN A 65 -14.66 -2.53 -4.82
C ASN A 65 -15.52 -2.61 -3.54
N ALA A 66 -14.87 -2.59 -2.36
CA ALA A 66 -15.55 -2.64 -1.07
C ALA A 66 -15.82 -1.25 -0.47
N ALA A 67 -15.14 -0.21 -0.98
CA ALA A 67 -15.25 1.16 -0.50
C ALA A 67 -16.68 1.71 -0.65
N PRO A 68 -17.13 2.58 0.27
CA PRO A 68 -18.38 3.31 0.10
C PRO A 68 -18.40 4.11 -1.21
N ASP A 69 -19.59 4.31 -1.76
CA ASP A 69 -19.75 5.09 -3.00
C ASP A 69 -19.16 6.51 -2.83
N GLY A 70 -18.30 6.91 -3.77
CA GLY A 70 -17.68 8.24 -3.78
C GLY A 70 -16.40 8.37 -2.94
N VAL A 71 -16.09 7.40 -2.07
CA VAL A 71 -14.86 7.40 -1.27
C VAL A 71 -13.68 6.94 -2.13
N PRO A 72 -12.67 7.79 -2.39
CA PRO A 72 -11.53 7.42 -3.22
C PRO A 72 -10.62 6.41 -2.50
N VAL A 73 -10.05 5.50 -3.29
CA VAL A 73 -9.05 4.53 -2.81
C VAL A 73 -7.71 4.78 -3.47
N VAL A 74 -6.66 4.79 -2.66
CA VAL A 74 -5.27 4.96 -3.08
C VAL A 74 -4.46 3.72 -2.69
N GLY A 75 -3.70 3.17 -3.62
CA GLY A 75 -2.66 2.19 -3.30
C GLY A 75 -1.36 2.91 -2.97
N CYS A 76 -0.80 2.68 -1.79
CA CYS A 76 0.50 3.24 -1.40
C CYS A 76 1.14 2.42 -0.28
N PHE A 77 2.46 2.52 -0.10
CA PHE A 77 3.25 1.89 0.97
C PHE A 77 3.44 0.36 0.87
N HIS A 78 3.09 -0.27 -0.25
CA HIS A 78 3.22 -1.72 -0.44
C HIS A 78 4.66 -2.23 -0.27
N ASN A 79 5.63 -1.42 -0.69
CA ASN A 79 7.05 -1.75 -0.74
C ASN A 79 7.85 -1.27 0.48
N LEU A 80 7.18 -0.72 1.50
CA LEU A 80 7.85 -0.28 2.72
C LEU A 80 8.01 -1.45 3.69
N ALA A 81 9.26 -1.77 4.01
CA ALA A 81 9.56 -2.75 5.05
C ALA A 81 9.18 -2.18 6.42
N ALA A 82 8.23 -2.82 7.11
CA ALA A 82 7.70 -2.34 8.38
C ALA A 82 8.77 -2.21 9.47
N GLY A 83 9.76 -3.10 9.49
CA GLY A 83 10.89 -3.03 10.43
C GLY A 83 11.71 -1.75 10.23
N ARG A 84 11.97 -1.41 8.97
CA ARG A 84 12.69 -0.19 8.60
C ARG A 84 11.90 1.08 8.90
N LEU A 85 10.60 1.06 8.63
CA LEU A 85 9.70 2.20 8.89
C LEU A 85 9.52 2.47 10.39
N ALA A 86 9.57 1.43 11.23
CA ALA A 86 9.42 1.56 12.68
C ALA A 86 10.70 2.01 13.39
N ASP A 87 11.85 1.98 12.71
CA ASP A 87 13.14 2.40 13.26
C ASP A 87 13.37 3.89 13.02
N LEU A 88 13.19 4.69 14.07
CA LEU A 88 13.32 6.15 14.02
C LEU A 88 14.76 6.65 13.82
N ASP A 89 15.76 5.77 13.99
CA ASP A 89 17.17 6.11 13.78
C ASP A 89 17.64 5.77 12.35
N THR A 90 16.80 5.13 11.55
CA THR A 90 17.12 4.72 10.18
C THR A 90 16.72 5.78 9.17
N ASP A 91 17.65 6.14 8.28
CA ASP A 91 17.34 6.88 7.04
C ASP A 91 16.65 5.95 6.04
N LEU A 92 15.42 6.30 5.64
CA LEU A 92 14.64 5.53 4.68
C LEU A 92 15.24 5.59 3.28
N GLY A 93 15.64 6.76 2.77
CA GLY A 93 16.19 6.94 1.42
C GLY A 93 15.55 6.11 0.30
N VAL A 94 14.24 5.86 0.35
CA VAL A 94 13.50 4.97 -0.58
C VAL A 94 12.33 5.69 -1.23
N ASP A 95 11.89 5.12 -2.34
CA ASP A 95 10.67 5.52 -3.01
C ASP A 95 9.49 4.64 -2.58
N THR A 96 8.32 5.24 -2.45
CA THR A 96 7.04 4.51 -2.46
C THR A 96 6.24 4.91 -3.69
N LEU A 97 5.45 3.97 -4.21
CA LEU A 97 4.62 4.19 -5.38
C LEU A 97 3.18 4.49 -4.96
N VAL A 98 2.56 5.46 -5.62
CA VAL A 98 1.18 5.90 -5.38
C VAL A 98 0.32 5.59 -6.59
N LEU A 99 -0.81 4.93 -6.35
CA LEU A 99 -1.78 4.54 -7.37
C LEU A 99 -3.15 5.08 -7.00
N ALA A 100 -3.79 5.82 -7.88
CA ALA A 100 -5.10 6.40 -7.61
C ALA A 100 -5.87 6.61 -8.92
N ASP A 101 -7.19 6.48 -8.87
CA ASP A 101 -8.08 6.87 -9.98
C ASP A 101 -8.63 8.31 -9.78
N ASP A 102 -8.45 8.89 -8.58
CA ASP A 102 -8.79 10.27 -8.22
C ASP A 102 -7.52 11.09 -7.97
N ASP A 103 -7.42 12.26 -8.60
CA ASP A 103 -6.19 13.06 -8.59
C ASP A 103 -5.99 13.85 -7.29
N ASP A 104 -7.06 14.34 -6.66
CA ASP A 104 -6.98 15.06 -5.39
C ASP A 104 -6.57 14.11 -4.25
N ALA A 105 -7.11 12.89 -4.25
CA ALA A 105 -6.71 11.83 -3.32
C ALA A 105 -5.25 11.41 -3.54
N ARG A 106 -4.80 11.35 -4.81
CA ARG A 106 -3.40 11.07 -5.16
C ARG A 106 -2.47 12.11 -4.54
N GLU A 107 -2.74 13.38 -4.78
CA GLU A 107 -1.91 14.50 -4.29
C GLU A 107 -1.86 14.52 -2.76
N THR A 108 -3.00 14.28 -2.11
CA THR A 108 -3.09 14.20 -0.65
C THR A 108 -2.21 13.08 -0.09
N VAL A 109 -2.27 11.88 -0.68
CA VAL A 109 -1.46 10.73 -0.21
C VAL A 109 0.02 10.89 -0.55
N ILE A 110 0.37 11.52 -1.68
CA ILE A 110 1.75 11.90 -1.99
C ILE A 110 2.29 12.84 -0.92
N ALA A 111 1.56 13.92 -0.59
CA ALA A 111 1.98 14.86 0.43
C ALA A 111 2.10 14.22 1.83
N LEU A 112 1.19 13.30 2.17
CA LEU A 112 1.26 12.52 3.41
C LEU A 112 2.51 11.64 3.43
N ALA A 113 2.81 10.91 2.35
CA ALA A 113 3.98 10.05 2.26
C ALA A 113 5.29 10.87 2.33
N GLU A 114 5.37 11.99 1.62
CA GLU A 114 6.54 12.88 1.62
C GLU A 114 6.74 13.66 2.93
N SER A 115 5.75 13.65 3.83
CA SER A 115 5.93 14.16 5.19
C SER A 115 6.82 13.25 6.06
N VAL A 116 7.05 12.00 5.62
CA VAL A 116 7.96 11.05 6.26
C VAL A 116 9.38 11.31 5.72
N ASP A 117 10.31 11.65 6.60
CA ASP A 117 11.69 11.96 6.21
C ASP A 117 12.36 10.76 5.51
N GLY A 118 13.06 11.03 4.41
CA GLY A 118 13.69 9.99 3.58
C GLY A 118 12.73 9.16 2.72
N LEU A 119 11.43 9.46 2.69
CA LEU A 119 10.46 8.79 1.81
C LEU A 119 10.03 9.72 0.66
N ARG A 120 10.31 9.30 -0.59
CA ARG A 120 9.83 10.01 -1.79
C ARG A 120 8.65 9.25 -2.39
N ALA A 121 7.55 9.95 -2.67
CA ALA A 121 6.39 9.34 -3.30
C ALA A 121 6.41 9.57 -4.82
N LEU A 122 6.20 8.50 -5.59
CA LEU A 122 6.17 8.55 -7.05
C LEU A 122 4.80 8.10 -7.56
N ASP A 123 4.21 8.88 -8.44
CA ASP A 123 2.96 8.50 -9.12
C ASP A 123 3.19 7.33 -10.08
N ALA A 124 2.49 6.22 -9.86
CA ALA A 124 2.48 5.03 -10.69
C ALA A 124 1.20 4.90 -11.56
N GLY A 125 0.37 5.96 -11.59
CA GLY A 125 -0.81 6.07 -12.44
C GLY A 125 -2.09 5.49 -11.82
N PRO A 126 -3.02 4.97 -12.63
CA PRO A 126 -4.32 4.48 -12.15
C PRO A 126 -4.21 3.18 -11.35
N ILE A 127 -5.25 2.86 -10.56
CA ILE A 127 -5.35 1.61 -9.78
C ILE A 127 -5.25 0.36 -10.69
N ALA A 128 -5.51 0.50 -11.99
CA ALA A 128 -5.28 -0.55 -12.97
C ALA A 128 -3.83 -1.09 -12.99
N ASN A 129 -2.84 -0.29 -12.57
CA ASN A 129 -1.43 -0.68 -12.47
C ASN A 129 -1.05 -1.29 -11.10
N ALA A 130 -2.03 -1.52 -10.22
CA ALA A 130 -1.75 -1.93 -8.84
C ALA A 130 -1.09 -3.31 -8.73
N ALA A 131 -1.36 -4.22 -9.67
CA ALA A 131 -0.77 -5.55 -9.62
C ALA A 131 0.76 -5.51 -9.81
N GLU A 132 1.26 -4.57 -10.60
CA GLU A 132 2.68 -4.36 -10.87
C GLU A 132 3.38 -3.81 -9.62
N VAL A 133 2.79 -2.82 -8.96
CA VAL A 133 3.32 -2.23 -7.72
C VAL A 133 3.27 -3.22 -6.56
N GLU A 134 2.13 -3.88 -6.33
CA GLU A 134 1.99 -4.89 -5.28
C GLU A 134 2.98 -6.05 -5.49
N SER A 135 3.36 -6.37 -6.74
CA SER A 135 4.36 -7.40 -7.01
C SER A 135 5.79 -7.06 -6.55
N LEU A 136 6.07 -5.79 -6.23
CA LEU A 136 7.37 -5.38 -5.68
C LEU A 136 7.61 -5.97 -4.29
N THR A 137 6.58 -6.14 -3.45
CA THR A 137 6.75 -6.68 -2.09
C THR A 137 7.34 -8.09 -2.08
N PRO A 138 6.76 -9.10 -2.77
CA PRO A 138 7.37 -10.44 -2.82
C PRO A 138 8.74 -10.43 -3.51
N LEU A 139 8.94 -9.56 -4.51
CA LEU A 139 10.25 -9.39 -5.15
C LEU A 139 11.30 -8.92 -4.15
N LEU A 140 11.02 -7.88 -3.37
CA LEU A 140 11.94 -7.34 -2.37
C LEU A 140 12.26 -8.35 -1.28
N ILE A 141 11.26 -9.10 -0.80
CA ILE A 141 11.47 -10.19 0.15
C ILE A 141 12.42 -11.24 -0.43
N ASN A 142 12.21 -11.68 -1.66
CA ASN A 142 13.09 -12.66 -2.30
C ASN A 142 14.52 -12.12 -2.47
N VAL A 143 14.66 -10.85 -2.85
CA VAL A 143 15.97 -10.19 -2.97
C VAL A 143 16.69 -10.18 -1.61
N GLY A 144 16.00 -9.81 -0.53
CA GLY A 144 16.57 -9.84 0.82
C GLY A 144 16.97 -11.25 1.25
N MET A 145 16.10 -12.24 1.03
CA MET A 145 16.38 -13.64 1.37
C MET A 145 17.54 -14.25 0.57
N SER A 146 17.78 -13.76 -0.65
CA SER A 146 18.82 -14.31 -1.54
C SER A 146 20.19 -13.66 -1.36
N ASN A 147 20.30 -12.60 -0.54
CA ASN A 147 21.54 -11.84 -0.36
C ASN A 147 21.86 -11.71 1.13
N GLU A 148 22.97 -12.31 1.57
CA GLU A 148 23.41 -12.24 2.97
C GLU A 148 23.60 -10.79 3.43
N GLY A 149 23.03 -10.45 4.59
CA GLY A 149 23.13 -9.11 5.19
C GLY A 149 22.19 -8.06 4.60
N LEU A 150 21.40 -8.39 3.57
CA LEU A 150 20.40 -7.49 3.02
C LEU A 150 19.06 -7.66 3.75
N HIS A 151 18.90 -6.91 4.83
CA HIS A 151 17.66 -6.87 5.61
C HIS A 151 16.77 -5.73 5.13
N ASP A 152 15.45 -5.98 5.07
CA ASP A 152 14.42 -4.97 4.80
C ASP A 152 14.69 -4.08 3.56
N PRO A 153 14.95 -4.68 2.38
CA PRO A 153 15.27 -3.92 1.18
C PRO A 153 14.10 -3.03 0.74
N GLY A 154 14.43 -1.84 0.27
CA GLY A 154 13.53 -0.95 -0.45
C GLY A 154 14.01 -0.70 -1.88
N VAL A 155 13.32 0.19 -2.60
CA VAL A 155 13.67 0.58 -3.97
C VAL A 155 13.86 2.09 -4.06
N ARG A 156 14.66 2.50 -5.04
CA ARG A 156 14.82 3.89 -5.47
C ARG A 156 14.97 3.91 -6.99
N PHE A 157 14.29 4.84 -7.65
CA PHE A 157 14.28 5.03 -9.10
C PHE A 157 15.00 6.35 -9.44
N ASP A 158 16.07 6.30 -10.23
CA ASP A 158 16.90 7.45 -10.62
C ASP A 158 16.83 7.75 -12.13
#